data_AF-A0A847GY12-F1
#
_entry.id   AF-A0A847GY12-F1
#
_cell.length_a   1.000
_cell.length_b   1.000
_cell.length_c   1.000
_cell.angle_alpha   90.00
_cell.angle_beta   90.00
_cell.angle_gamma   90.00
#
_symmetry.space_group_name_H-M   'P 1'
#
loop_
_entity.id
_entity.type
_entity.pdbx_description
1 polymer ?
#
loop_
_entity_poly.entity_id
_entity_poly.type
_entity_poly.pdbx_seq_one_letter_code
_entity_poly.pdbx_strand_id
1 'polypeptide(L)' 'MPDKFDLYREALVVEANTVWPEDYRDLDAGEKRRIEEALHADPKSCVQLDYLRLHTGFCRQITVTADDVQRIRG' A
#
# COMPACT_ATOMS: atom_id res chain seq x y z
N MET A 1 7.32 10.97 -7.36
CA MET A 1 6.33 10.34 -8.26
C MET A 1 6.17 8.92 -7.77
N PRO A 2 4.94 8.41 -7.63
CA PRO A 2 4.75 7.02 -7.21
C PRO A 2 5.41 6.08 -8.23
N ASP A 3 5.96 4.98 -7.73
CA ASP A 3 6.45 3.90 -8.58
C ASP A 3 5.28 3.26 -9.34
N LYS A 4 5.56 2.77 -10.55
CA LYS A 4 4.68 1.82 -11.22
C LYS A 4 4.93 0.43 -10.63
N PHE A 5 3.93 -0.45 -10.70
CA PHE A 5 4.11 -1.84 -10.34
C PHE A 5 5.24 -2.48 -11.18
N ASP A 6 6.25 -3.03 -10.50
CA ASP A 6 7.45 -3.59 -11.09
C ASP A 6 7.63 -5.02 -10.57
N LEU A 7 7.53 -6.01 -11.46
CA LEU A 7 7.60 -7.43 -11.11
C LEU A 7 8.92 -7.82 -10.46
N TYR A 8 10.03 -7.19 -10.84
CA TYR A 8 11.34 -7.50 -10.28
C TYR A 8 11.48 -6.97 -8.86
N ARG A 9 11.07 -5.72 -8.62
CA ARG A 9 11.07 -5.15 -7.27
C ARG A 9 10.10 -5.88 -6.37
N GLU A 10 8.92 -6.21 -6.87
CA GLU A 10 7.89 -6.97 -6.13
C GLU A 10 8.41 -8.34 -5.69
N ALA A 11 9.11 -9.07 -6.57
CA ALA A 11 9.71 -10.36 -6.22
C ALA A 11 10.79 -10.28 -5.13
N LEU A 12 11.31 -9.09 -4.86
CA LEU A 12 12.32 -8.81 -3.83
C LEU A 12 11.74 -8.10 -2.60
N VAL A 13 10.42 -7.99 -2.50
CA VAL A 13 9.75 -7.42 -1.33
C VAL A 13 9.90 -8.37 -0.15
N VAL A 14 10.43 -7.84 0.96
CA VAL A 14 10.63 -8.56 2.22
C VAL A 14 9.81 -7.96 3.36
N GLU A 15 9.31 -6.74 3.18
CA GLU A 15 8.50 -6.01 4.15
C GLU A 15 7.36 -5.27 3.43
N ALA A 16 6.23 -5.12 4.11
CA ALA A 16 5.08 -4.34 3.64
C ALA A 16 4.76 -3.25 4.66
N ASN A 17 4.52 -2.03 4.17
CA ASN A 17 4.16 -0.88 5.00
C ASN A 17 2.96 -0.16 4.39
N THR A 18 2.03 0.26 5.24
CA THR A 18 0.91 1.12 4.84
C THR A 18 1.00 2.46 5.54
N VAL A 19 1.02 3.53 4.74
CA VAL A 19 0.99 4.91 5.22
C VAL A 19 -0.45 5.40 5.17
N TRP A 20 -0.97 5.80 6.33
CA TRP A 20 -2.30 6.35 6.48
C TRP A 20 -2.23 7.88 6.58
N PRO A 21 -2.78 8.61 5.59
CA PRO A 21 -2.94 10.07 5.69
C PRO A 21 -3.77 10.48 6.91
N GLU A 22 -3.60 11.73 7.35
CA GLU A 22 -4.31 12.26 8.52
C GLU A 22 -5.83 12.24 8.36
N ASP A 23 -6.35 12.37 7.13
CA ASP A 23 -7.78 12.31 6.81
C ASP A 23 -8.43 10.97 7.23
N TYR A 24 -7.63 9.92 7.41
CA TYR A 24 -8.09 8.59 7.84
C TYR A 24 -7.69 8.28 9.29
N ARG A 25 -7.24 9.25 10.08
CA ARG A 25 -6.84 9.03 11.47
C ARG A 25 -7.94 8.36 12.28
N ASP A 26 -9.17 8.85 12.15
CA ASP A 26 -10.34 8.42 12.90
C ASP A 26 -11.01 7.15 12.37
N LEU A 27 -10.46 6.53 11.31
CA LEU A 27 -11.00 5.28 10.81
C LEU A 27 -10.79 4.15 11.83
N ASP A 28 -11.82 3.32 12.01
CA ASP A 28 -11.76 2.14 12.88
C ASP A 28 -10.56 1.24 12.52
N ALA A 29 -9.93 0.68 13.54
CA ALA A 29 -8.73 -0.14 13.38
C ALA A 29 -9.01 -1.43 12.59
N GLY A 30 -10.19 -2.04 12.78
CA GLY A 30 -10.61 -3.22 12.02
C GLY A 30 -10.84 -2.89 10.55
N GLU A 31 -11.39 -1.72 10.27
CA GLU A 31 -11.56 -1.25 8.91
C GLU A 31 -10.23 -0.89 8.23
N LYS A 32 -9.34 -0.19 8.93
CA LYS A 32 -7.97 0.06 8.44
C LYS A 32 -7.27 -1.23 8.08
N ARG A 33 -7.35 -2.24 8.95
CA ARG A 33 -6.76 -3.55 8.70
C ARG A 33 -7.31 -4.20 7.43
N ARG A 34 -8.62 -4.19 7.22
CA ARG A 34 -9.23 -4.76 6.00
C ARG A 34 -8.76 -4.06 4.73
N ILE A 35 -8.67 -2.73 4.77
CA ILE A 35 -8.20 -1.94 3.63
C ILE A 35 -6.72 -2.21 3.38
N GLU A 36 -5.88 -2.23 4.41
CA GLU A 36 -4.45 -2.57 4.30
C GLU A 36 -4.24 -3.96 3.67
N GLU A 37 -4.96 -4.98 4.17
CA GLU A 37 -4.92 -6.33 3.63
C GLU A 37 -5.33 -6.36 2.14
N ALA A 38 -6.39 -5.63 1.77
CA ALA A 38 -6.85 -5.54 0.38
C ALA A 38 -5.86 -4.80 -0.54
N LEU A 39 -5.23 -3.72 -0.06
CA LEU A 39 -4.22 -2.98 -0.83
C LEU A 39 -3.01 -3.84 -1.13
N HIS A 40 -2.52 -4.55 -0.13
CA HIS A 40 -1.35 -5.41 -0.26
C HIS A 40 -1.62 -6.72 -1.02
N ALA A 41 -2.88 -7.13 -1.15
CA ALA A 41 -3.31 -8.23 -2.01
C ALA A 41 -3.34 -7.85 -3.50
N ASP A 42 -3.55 -6.57 -3.82
CA ASP A 42 -3.59 -6.06 -5.20
C ASP A 42 -2.78 -4.76 -5.38
N PRO A 43 -1.44 -4.79 -5.17
CA PRO A 43 -0.58 -3.60 -5.18
C PRO A 43 -0.53 -2.92 -6.56
N LYS A 44 -0.77 -3.65 -7.66
CA LYS A 44 -0.76 -3.11 -9.02
C LYS A 44 -1.89 -2.10 -9.28
N SER A 45 -2.96 -2.16 -8.48
CA SER A 45 -4.13 -1.29 -8.61
C SER A 45 -4.06 -0.09 -7.65
N CYS A 46 -2.99 0.02 -6.85
CA CYS A 46 -2.83 1.11 -5.89
C CYS A 46 -2.29 2.36 -6.57
N VAL A 47 -2.83 3.52 -6.18
CA VAL A 47 -2.49 4.81 -6.81
C VAL A 47 -1.12 5.32 -6.35
N GLN A 48 -0.78 5.11 -5.07
CA GLN A 48 0.50 5.51 -4.49
C GLN A 48 1.26 4.31 -3.94
N LEU A 49 2.04 3.70 -4.82
CA LEU A 49 2.95 2.60 -4.52
C LEU A 49 4.40 3.09 -4.57
N ASP A 50 5.20 2.70 -3.59
CA ASP A 50 6.64 2.97 -3.56
C ASP A 50 7.40 1.70 -3.18
N TYR A 51 8.52 1.46 -3.84
CA TYR A 51 9.47 0.40 -3.47
C TYR A 51 10.70 1.01 -2.82
N LEU A 52 10.77 0.95 -1.50
CA LEU A 52 11.88 1.50 -0.73
C LEU A 52 12.99 0.45 -0.65
N ARG A 53 14.20 0.80 -1.09
CA ARG A 53 15.34 -0.14 -1.05
C ARG A 53 15.76 -0.40 0.40
N LEU A 54 15.81 -1.67 0.77
CA LEU A 54 16.38 -2.16 2.02
C LEU A 54 17.72 -2.86 1.76
N HIS A 55 18.44 -3.19 2.84
CA HIS A 55 19.71 -3.91 2.75
C HIS A 55 19.54 -5.29 2.07
N THR A 56 18.46 -6.00 2.39
CA THR A 56 18.20 -7.38 1.94
C THR A 56 17.10 -7.51 0.89
N GLY A 57 16.52 -6.41 0.41
CA GLY A 57 15.39 -6.45 -0.51
C GLY A 57 14.72 -5.08 -0.67
N PHE A 58 13.41 -5.07 -0.77
CA PHE A 58 12.59 -3.86 -0.78
C PHE A 58 11.50 -3.92 0.29
N CYS A 59 11.14 -2.75 0.81
CA CYS A 59 9.87 -2.54 1.50
C CYS A 59 8.87 -2.03 0.45
N ARG A 60 7.74 -2.72 0.33
CA ARG A 60 6.61 -2.24 -0.44
C ARG A 60 5.79 -1.30 0.44
N GLN A 61 5.83 -0.01 0.13
CA GLN A 61 5.04 0.99 0.83
C GLN A 61 3.84 1.39 -0.02
N ILE A 62 2.65 1.36 0.56
CA ILE A 62 1.44 1.89 -0.07
C ILE A 62 0.96 3.07 0.76
N THR A 63 0.78 4.22 0.13
CA THR A 63 0.11 5.37 0.76
C THR A 63 -1.37 5.31 0.41
N VAL A 64 -2.22 5.22 1.42
CA VAL A 64 -3.68 5.10 1.22
C VAL A 64 -4.22 6.37 0.55
N THR A 65 -4.98 6.20 -0.52
CA THR A 65 -5.66 7.32 -1.20
C THR A 65 -7.18 7.20 -1.11
N ALA A 66 -7.90 8.29 -1.42
CA ALA A 66 -9.36 8.26 -1.49
C ALA A 66 -9.88 7.31 -2.56
N ASP A 67 -9.18 7.21 -3.70
CA ASP A 67 -9.53 6.30 -4.80
C ASP A 67 -9.40 4.84 -4.36
N ASP A 68 -8.32 4.53 -3.64
CA ASP A 68 -8.09 3.21 -3.05
C ASP A 68 -9.18 2.81 -2.04
N VAL A 69 -9.53 3.72 -1.13
CA VAL A 69 -10.58 3.49 -0.14
C VAL A 69 -11.94 3.30 -0.81
N GLN A 70 -12.26 4.12 -1.81
CA GLN A 70 -13.52 4.01 -2.56
C GLN A 70 -13.60 2.67 -3.30
N ARG A 71 -12.52 2.26 -3.97
CA ARG A 71 -12.43 0.99 -4.70
C ARG A 71 -12.58 -0.24 -3.80
N ILE A 72 -12.08 -0.18 -2.57
CA ILE A 72 -12.13 -1.33 -1.63
C ILE A 72 -13.47 -1.41 -0.89
N ARG A 73 -14.12 -0.28 -0.62
CA ARG A 73 -15.41 -0.24 0.09
C ARG A 73 -16.63 -0.44 -0.82
N GLY A 74 -16.49 -0.14 -2.11
CA GLY A 74 -17.54 -0.33 -3.11
C GLY A 74 -17.66 -1.79 -3.54
#